data_AF-A0AAF0RHM2-F1
#
_entry.id   AF-A0AAF0RHM2-F1
#
_cell.length_a   1.000
_cell.length_b   1.000
_cell.length_c   1.000
_cell.angle_alpha   90.00
_cell.angle_beta   90.00
_cell.angle_gamma   90.00
#
_symmetry.space_group_name_H-M   'P 1'
#
loop_
_entity.id
_entity.type
_entity.pdbx_description
1 polymer ?
#
loop_
_entity_poly.entity_id
_entity_poly.type
_entity_poly.pdbx_seq_one_letter_code
_entity_poly.pdbx_strand_id
1 'polypeptide(L)' 'MRVQRVDPRFWRVIDAAVEPGDPALLIGFVEQRPAGYECTLMAALSEHHSVGTLQAAHEYFERICEAGSEPTC' A
#
# COMPACT_ATOMS: atom_id res chain seq x y z
N MET A 1 -8.70 -4.93 -2.73
CA MET A 1 -7.92 -4.13 -1.75
C MET A 1 -8.60 -2.80 -1.49
N ARG A 2 -8.25 -2.12 -0.39
CA ARG A 2 -8.81 -0.79 -0.08
C ARG A 2 -7.74 0.13 0.48
N VAL A 3 -7.63 1.33 -0.07
CA VAL A 3 -6.82 2.42 0.48
C VAL A 3 -7.67 3.22 1.46
N GLN A 4 -7.25 3.29 2.72
CA GLN A 4 -7.92 4.01 3.80
C GLN A 4 -7.06 5.15 4.30
N ARG A 5 -7.64 6.35 4.41
CA ARG A 5 -6.95 7.50 4.97
C ARG A 5 -6.81 7.34 6.48
N VAL A 6 -5.61 7.52 7.00
CA VAL A 6 -5.29 7.49 8.44
C VAL A 6 -5.02 8.90 8.95
N ASP A 7 -4.35 9.71 8.12
CA ASP A 7 -3.93 11.08 8.41
C ASP A 7 -4.09 11.94 7.14
N PRO A 8 -4.09 13.28 7.23
CA PRO A 8 -4.05 14.13 6.05
C PRO A 8 -2.98 13.77 5.02
N ARG A 9 -1.83 13.23 5.44
CA ARG A 9 -0.71 12.86 4.55
C ARG A 9 -0.45 11.36 4.43
N PHE A 10 -1.18 10.52 5.18
CA PHE A 10 -0.94 9.09 5.22
C PHE A 10 -2.19 8.29 4.96
N TRP A 11 -2.04 7.27 4.11
CA TRP A 11 -3.03 6.25 3.87
C TRP A 11 -2.42 4.89 4.19
N ARG A 12 -3.26 3.99 4.69
CA ARG A 12 -2.93 2.57 4.82
C ARG A 12 -3.61 1.81 3.70
N VAL A 13 -2.95 0.78 3.20
CA VAL A 13 -3.51 -0.15 2.23
C VAL A 13 -3.81 -1.44 2.95
N ILE A 14 -5.06 -1.85 2.89
CA ILE A 14 -5.54 -3.06 3.54
C ILE A 14 -6.13 -4.03 2.53
N ASP A 15 -6.09 -5.32 2.86
CA ASP A 15 -6.90 -6.29 2.14
C ASP A 15 -8.39 -5.96 2.34
N ALA A 16 -9.18 -6.02 1.29
CA ALA A 16 -10.63 -5.79 1.39
C ALA A 16 -11.41 -7.06 1.75
N ALA A 17 -10.75 -8.23 1.69
CA ALA A 17 -11.36 -9.53 1.96
C ALA A 17 -11.36 -9.92 3.46
N VAL A 18 -10.67 -9.17 4.31
CA VAL A 18 -10.50 -9.50 5.74
C VAL A 18 -11.26 -8.50 6.63
N GLU A 19 -11.72 -8.93 7.81
CA GLU A 19 -12.59 -8.14 8.68
C GLU A 19 -11.91 -6.89 9.27
N PRO A 20 -12.52 -5.70 9.19
CA PRO A 20 -11.90 -4.45 9.62
C PRO A 20 -11.51 -4.48 11.11
N GLY A 21 -10.20 -4.60 11.38
CA GLY A 21 -9.64 -4.62 12.74
C GLY A 21 -8.46 -5.57 12.93
N ASP A 22 -8.27 -6.54 12.02
CA ASP A 22 -7.13 -7.46 12.06
C ASP A 22 -5.82 -6.76 11.64
N PRO A 23 -4.76 -6.72 12.46
CA PRO A 23 -3.46 -6.19 12.04
C PRO A 23 -2.83 -6.97 10.86
N ALA A 24 -3.24 -8.21 10.59
CA ALA A 24 -2.83 -8.98 9.41
C ALA A 24 -3.42 -8.44 8.09
N LEU A 25 -4.33 -7.47 8.15
CA LEU A 25 -4.88 -6.77 6.98
C LEU A 25 -3.89 -5.83 6.28
N LEU A 26 -2.85 -5.38 6.98
CA LEU A 26 -2.03 -4.26 6.51
C LEU A 26 -1.03 -4.72 5.44
N ILE A 27 -1.27 -4.28 4.21
CA ILE A 27 -0.43 -4.58 3.04
C ILE A 27 0.72 -3.56 2.94
N GLY A 28 0.43 -2.29 3.25
CA GLY A 28 1.40 -1.21 3.10
C GLY A 28 0.84 0.16 3.45
N PHE A 29 1.64 1.19 3.18
CA PHE A 29 1.31 2.59 3.42
C PHE A 29 1.57 3.44 2.18
N VAL A 30 0.82 4.53 2.07
CA VAL A 30 1.06 5.60 1.10
C VAL A 30 1.28 6.88 1.86
N GLU A 31 2.40 7.54 1.64
CA GLU A 31 2.70 8.87 2.16
C GLU A 31 2.67 9.91 1.03
N GLN A 32 2.02 11.05 1.27
CA GLN A 32 2.09 12.19 0.36
C GLN A 32 3.41 12.95 0.55
N ARG A 33 4.20 13.03 -0.52
CA ARG A 33 5.46 13.77 -0.61
C ARG A 33 5.32 14.99 -1.53
N PRO A 34 6.24 15.98 -1.48
CA PRO A 34 6.20 17.12 -2.39
C PRO A 34 6.20 16.77 -3.88
N ALA A 35 6.81 15.63 -4.25
CA ALA A 35 6.91 15.16 -5.63
C ALA A 35 5.79 14.18 -6.06
N GLY A 36 4.87 13.81 -5.16
CA GLY A 36 3.85 12.80 -5.44
C GLY A 36 3.52 11.96 -4.21
N TYR A 37 3.44 10.65 -4.38
CA TYR A 37 3.13 9.70 -3.32
C TYR A 37 4.20 8.62 -3.25
N GLU A 38 4.54 8.20 -2.03
CA GLU A 38 5.51 7.16 -1.74
C GLU A 38 4.76 5.96 -1.15
N CYS A 39 4.82 4.83 -1.84
CA CYS A 39 4.22 3.56 -1.44
C CYS A 39 5.27 2.72 -0.72
N THR A 40 4.96 2.23 0.48
CA THR A 40 5.83 1.33 1.27
C THR A 40 5.09 0.03 1.52
N LEU A 41 5.69 -1.11 1.18
CA LEU A 41 5.13 -2.44 1.42
C LEU A 41 5.49 -2.96 2.82
N MET A 42 4.56 -3.64 3.50
CA MET A 42 4.84 -4.27 4.80
C MET A 42 5.72 -5.51 4.67
N ALA A 43 5.56 -6.29 3.59
CA ALA A 43 6.30 -7.52 3.38
C ALA A 43 7.81 -7.29 3.20
N ALA A 44 8.18 -6.11 2.70
CA ALA A 44 9.55 -5.64 2.59
C ALA A 44 9.58 -4.15 2.95
N LEU A 45 9.75 -3.83 4.24
CA LEU A 45 9.76 -2.46 4.76
C LEU A 45 10.77 -1.51 4.08
N SER A 46 11.72 -2.07 3.31
CA SER A 46 12.72 -1.35 2.52
C SER A 46 12.32 -1.10 1.06
N GLU A 47 11.21 -1.68 0.57
CA GLU A 47 10.72 -1.43 -0.78
C GLU A 47 9.83 -0.19 -0.79
N HIS A 48 10.34 0.85 -1.45
CA HIS A 48 9.61 2.09 -1.68
C HIS A 48 9.39 2.30 -3.17
N HIS A 49 8.16 2.64 -3.55
CA HIS A 49 7.84 2.99 -4.92
C HIS A 49 7.19 4.37 -4.99
N SER A 50 7.73 5.25 -5.85
CA SER A 50 7.19 6.59 -6.03
C SER A 50 6.20 6.61 -7.19
N VAL A 51 5.03 7.18 -6.95
CA VAL A 51 3.95 7.31 -7.94
C VAL A 51 3.40 8.73 -7.96
N GLY A 52 2.89 9.16 -9.12
CA GLY A 52 2.42 10.54 -9.30
C GLY A 52 1.04 10.83 -8.70
N THR A 53 0.21 9.80 -8.47
CA THR A 53 -1.17 9.97 -8.01
C THR A 53 -1.58 8.87 -7.02
N LEU A 54 -2.62 9.13 -6.23
CA LEU A 54 -3.19 8.13 -5.33
C LEU A 54 -3.80 6.94 -6.08
N GLN A 55 -4.31 7.15 -7.30
CA GLN A 55 -4.80 6.07 -8.16
C GLN A 55 -3.65 5.17 -8.62
N ALA A 56 -2.53 5.74 -9.05
CA ALA A 56 -1.33 4.97 -9.40
C ALA A 56 -0.75 4.21 -8.19
N ALA A 57 -0.90 4.75 -6.97
CA ALA A 57 -0.59 4.02 -5.75
C ALA A 57 -1.48 2.79 -5.60
N HIS A 58 -2.80 2.95 -5.74
CA HIS A 58 -3.76 1.84 -5.67
C HIS A 58 -3.44 0.75 -6.69
N GLU A 59 -3.23 1.12 -7.96
CA GLU A 59 -2.86 0.19 -9.04
C GLU A 59 -1.53 -0.54 -8.76
N TYR A 60 -0.55 0.15 -8.15
CA TYR A 60 0.71 -0.48 -7.73
C TYR A 60 0.47 -1.62 -6.72
N PHE A 61 -0.35 -1.40 -5.69
CA PHE A 61 -0.66 -2.44 -4.70
C PHE A 61 -1.48 -3.58 -5.29
N GLU A 62 -2.46 -3.28 -6.16
CA GLU A 62 -3.23 -4.33 -6.86
C GLU A 62 -2.31 -5.23 -7.67
N ARG A 63 -1.39 -4.65 -8.46
CA ARG A 63 -0.43 -5.41 -9.27
C ARG A 63 0.48 -6.29 -8.42
N ILE A 64 1.03 -5.78 -7.31
CA ILE A 64 1.94 -6.54 -6.45
C ILE A 64 1.21 -7.73 -5.79
N CYS A 65 -0.06 -7.56 -5.45
CA CYS A 65 -0.82 -8.62 -4.79
C CYS A 65 -1.52 -9.59 -5.76
N GLU A 66 -1.95 -9.14 -6.93
CA GLU A 66 -2.39 -10.02 -8.03
C GLU A 66 -1.25 -10.89 -8.56
N ALA A 67 -0.01 -10.40 -8.49
CA ALA A 67 1.16 -11.17 -8.88
C ALA A 67 1.38 -12.43 -8.02
N GLY A 68 0.62 -12.63 -6.93
CA GLY A 68 0.60 -13.87 -6.14
C GLY A 68 1.98 -14.34 -5.66
N SER A 69 2.97 -13.45 -5.69
CA SER A 69 4.35 -13.81 -5.44
C SER A 69 4.62 -13.45 -4.00
N GLU A 70 4.72 -14.49 -3.16
CA GLU A 70 5.62 -14.42 -2.01
C GLU A 70 6.86 -13.63 -2.44
N PRO A 71 7.26 -12.56 -1.73
CA PRO A 71 8.55 -11.95 -1.99
C PRO A 71 9.58 -13.04 -1.73
N THR A 72 10.13 -13.61 -2.80
CA THR A 72 11.28 -14.51 -2.68
C THR A 72 12.43 -13.65 -2.17
N CYS A 73 12.76 -13.88 -0.90
CA CYS A 73 13.95 -13.38 -0.21
C CYS A 73 15.22 -13.50 -1.03
#